data_AF-A0A1B8YIP8-F1
#
_entry.id   AF-A0A1B8YIP8-F1
#
_cell.length_a   1.000
_cell.length_b   1.000
_cell.length_c   1.000
_cell.angle_alpha   90.00
_cell.angle_beta   90.00
_cell.angle_gamma   90.00
#
_symmetry.space_group_name_H-M   'P 1'
#
loop_
_entity.id
_entity.type
_entity.pdbx_description
1 polymer ?
#
loop_
_entity_poly.entity_id
_entity_poly.type
_entity_poly.pdbx_seq_one_letter_code
_entity_poly.pdbx_strand_id
1 'polypeptide(L)'
;MKKKDTILRYSPIERINHWSVVLCFLFTGISGLGLFFPSFNWLMNIFGTPQLARILHPFIGSAMFLLFIFMFFRYFKHNFIDKEDLVWLKNIHKIIRNEEAGDIGQYNLGQKGIYWSISGCLILLAISGVIIWRPYFADFFSIPLIRLALLAHSLAGIGLILLIMIHVYAAFWVKGSIRAMVEGWVTRGWAKKHHPRWYREIRQKTKQDKMNP
;
A
#
# COMPACT_ATOMS: atom_id res chain seq x y z
N MET A 1 -10.72 14.89 22.82
CA MET A 1 -11.11 15.60 21.57
C MET A 1 -12.63 15.51 21.39
N LYS A 2 -13.34 16.63 21.18
CA LYS A 2 -14.80 16.59 20.97
C LYS A 2 -15.11 15.88 19.63
N LYS A 3 -15.97 14.85 19.66
CA LYS A 3 -16.46 14.05 18.51
C LYS A 3 -17.00 14.87 17.32
N LYS A 4 -17.24 16.18 17.47
CA LYS A 4 -17.85 17.06 16.45
C LYS A 4 -16.91 17.51 15.31
N ASP A 5 -15.59 17.40 15.47
CA ASP A 5 -14.61 17.92 14.50
C ASP A 5 -13.89 16.87 13.64
N THR A 6 -14.34 15.62 13.69
CA THR A 6 -13.76 14.53 12.90
C THR A 6 -14.69 14.08 11.78
N ILE A 7 -14.10 13.49 10.74
CA ILE A 7 -14.79 12.84 9.62
C ILE A 7 -14.21 11.45 9.42
N LEU A 8 -15.06 10.50 9.03
CA LEU A 8 -14.62 9.13 8.72
C LEU A 8 -13.81 9.17 7.42
N ARG A 9 -12.58 8.66 7.47
CA ARG A 9 -11.73 8.48 6.29
C ARG A 9 -11.67 7.03 5.86
N TYR A 10 -11.52 6.11 6.80
CA TYR A 10 -11.46 4.67 6.55
C TYR A 10 -12.37 3.91 7.52
N SER A 11 -13.24 3.08 6.95
CA SER A 11 -14.10 2.14 7.66
C SER A 11 -13.30 1.06 8.43
N PRO A 12 -13.90 0.37 9.41
CA PRO A 12 -13.23 -0.72 10.12
C PRO A 12 -12.69 -1.83 9.21
N ILE A 13 -13.46 -2.24 8.19
CA ILE A 13 -13.06 -3.32 7.27
C ILE A 13 -11.84 -2.92 6.42
N GLU A 14 -11.75 -1.65 6.01
CA GLU A 14 -10.59 -1.10 5.30
C GLU A 14 -9.34 -1.14 6.18
N ARG A 15 -9.49 -0.78 7.45
CA ARG A 15 -8.39 -0.77 8.42
C ARG A 15 -7.88 -2.17 8.72
N ILE A 16 -8.78 -3.09 9.02
CA ILE A 16 -8.42 -4.49 9.30
C ILE A 16 -7.68 -5.07 8.11
N ASN A 17 -8.21 -4.93 6.89
CA ASN A 17 -7.55 -5.45 5.70
C ASN A 17 -6.15 -4.85 5.50
N HIS A 18 -6.01 -3.53 5.64
CA HIS A 18 -4.71 -2.87 5.52
C HIS A 18 -3.69 -3.42 6.54
N TRP A 19 -4.06 -3.51 7.82
CA TRP A 19 -3.15 -4.01 8.86
C TRP A 19 -2.84 -5.50 8.72
N SER A 20 -3.77 -6.30 8.18
CA SER A 20 -3.49 -7.69 7.80
C SER A 20 -2.44 -7.78 6.68
N VAL A 21 -2.57 -6.95 5.63
CA VAL A 21 -1.55 -6.87 4.56
C VAL A 21 -0.20 -6.43 5.13
N VAL A 22 -0.18 -5.41 6.00
CA VAL A 22 1.06 -4.95 6.66
C VAL A 22 1.71 -6.08 7.46
N LEU A 23 0.94 -6.85 8.23
CA LEU A 23 1.47 -7.97 9.00
C LEU A 23 2.09 -9.03 8.09
N CYS A 24 1.38 -9.44 7.02
CA CYS A 24 1.94 -10.38 6.05
C CYS A 24 3.20 -9.83 5.36
N PHE A 25 3.21 -8.54 5.03
CA PHE A 25 4.36 -7.87 4.44
C PHE A 25 5.58 -7.87 5.36
N LEU A 26 5.40 -7.66 6.68
CA LEU A 26 6.53 -7.72 7.62
C LEU A 26 7.18 -9.11 7.60
N PHE A 27 6.39 -10.17 7.69
CA PHE A 27 6.88 -11.54 7.65
C PHE A 27 7.56 -11.89 6.32
N THR A 28 6.94 -11.55 5.19
CA THR A 28 7.45 -11.88 3.84
C THR A 28 8.60 -10.99 3.42
N GLY A 29 8.54 -9.69 3.68
CA GLY A 29 9.61 -8.74 3.41
C GLY A 29 10.89 -9.07 4.20
N ILE A 30 10.76 -9.39 5.49
CA ILE A 30 11.92 -9.72 6.33
C ILE A 30 12.53 -11.07 5.91
N SER A 31 11.72 -12.11 5.74
CA SER A 31 12.22 -13.41 5.27
C SER A 31 12.79 -13.34 3.85
N GLY A 32 12.19 -12.55 2.96
CA GLY A 32 12.68 -12.30 1.61
C GLY A 32 14.04 -11.60 1.58
N LEU A 33 14.25 -10.60 2.45
CA LEU A 33 15.57 -9.96 2.62
C LEU A 33 16.63 -10.95 3.11
N GLY A 34 16.28 -11.85 4.04
CA GLY A 34 17.19 -12.89 4.51
C GLY A 34 17.55 -13.92 3.43
N LEU A 35 16.65 -14.19 2.50
CA LEU A 35 16.91 -15.04 1.33
C LEU A 35 17.77 -14.32 0.27
N PHE A 36 17.60 -13.01 0.11
CA PHE A 36 18.28 -12.22 -0.92
C PHE A 36 19.71 -11.81 -0.53
N PHE A 37 19.93 -11.39 0.73
CA PHE A 37 21.24 -10.99 1.24
C PHE A 37 21.79 -12.06 2.20
N PRO A 38 22.82 -12.83 1.81
CA PRO A 38 23.40 -13.87 2.67
C PRO A 38 23.87 -13.36 4.04
N SER A 39 24.38 -12.13 4.10
CA SER A 39 24.77 -11.45 5.35
C SER A 39 23.59 -11.18 6.30
N PHE A 40 22.35 -11.17 5.78
CA PHE A 40 21.12 -10.98 6.53
C PHE A 40 20.32 -12.28 6.73
N ASN A 41 20.92 -13.45 6.52
CA ASN A 41 20.22 -14.73 6.66
C ASN A 41 19.55 -14.91 8.05
N TRP A 42 20.12 -14.31 9.11
CA TRP A 42 19.54 -14.29 10.44
C TRP A 42 18.11 -13.73 10.50
N LEU A 43 17.70 -12.88 9.54
CA LEU A 43 16.33 -12.39 9.39
C LEU A 43 15.30 -13.49 9.14
N MET A 44 15.73 -14.63 8.59
CA MET A 44 14.85 -15.79 8.35
C MET A 44 14.34 -16.38 9.67
N ASN A 45 14.98 -16.13 10.80
CA ASN A 45 14.51 -16.54 12.13
C ASN A 45 13.22 -15.82 12.56
N ILE A 46 12.68 -14.89 11.78
CA ILE A 46 11.33 -14.32 12.02
C ILE A 46 10.24 -15.41 12.06
N PHE A 47 10.48 -16.53 11.37
CA PHE A 47 9.64 -17.73 11.41
C PHE A 47 10.18 -18.80 12.38
N GLY A 48 11.04 -18.43 13.33
CA GLY A 48 11.72 -19.36 14.23
C GLY A 48 12.95 -20.01 13.60
N THR A 49 12.85 -20.58 12.39
CA THR A 49 13.99 -21.20 11.71
C THR A 49 14.07 -20.84 10.22
N PRO A 50 15.27 -20.89 9.59
CA PRO A 50 15.40 -20.65 8.16
C PRO A 50 14.64 -21.66 7.29
N GLN A 51 14.49 -22.89 7.77
CA GLN A 51 13.71 -23.94 7.11
C GLN A 51 12.24 -23.55 7.07
N LEU A 52 11.69 -23.09 8.20
CA LEU A 52 10.29 -22.67 8.27
C LEU A 52 10.05 -21.41 7.43
N ALA A 53 11.00 -20.47 7.40
CA ALA A 53 10.92 -19.29 6.55
C ALA A 53 10.80 -19.63 5.07
N ARG A 54 11.63 -20.57 4.58
CA ARG A 54 11.55 -21.03 3.18
C ARG A 54 10.20 -21.65 2.84
N ILE A 55 9.61 -22.39 3.78
CA ILE A 55 8.30 -23.03 3.61
C ILE A 55 7.18 -22.00 3.65
N LEU A 56 7.14 -21.14 4.68
CA LEU A 56 6.02 -20.24 4.96
C LEU A 56 6.00 -18.96 4.12
N HIS A 57 7.16 -18.48 3.65
CA HIS A 57 7.27 -17.27 2.84
C HIS A 57 6.25 -17.22 1.67
N PRO A 58 6.18 -18.23 0.78
CA PRO A 58 5.24 -18.18 -0.34
C PRO A 58 3.77 -18.31 0.08
N PHE A 59 3.45 -19.01 1.19
CA PHE A 59 2.07 -19.08 1.69
C PHE A 59 1.60 -17.72 2.23
N ILE A 60 2.42 -17.06 3.03
CA ILE A 60 2.09 -15.74 3.58
C ILE A 60 2.13 -14.67 2.48
N GLY A 61 3.02 -14.80 1.50
CA GLY A 61 3.03 -13.97 0.30
C GLY A 61 1.74 -14.11 -0.51
N SER A 62 1.23 -15.34 -0.65
CA SER A 62 -0.06 -15.60 -1.30
C SER A 62 -1.23 -15.00 -0.51
N ALA A 63 -1.25 -15.17 0.81
CA ALA A 63 -2.26 -14.54 1.68
C ALA A 63 -2.23 -13.01 1.57
N MET A 64 -1.03 -12.41 1.57
CA MET A 64 -0.84 -10.97 1.36
C MET A 64 -1.44 -10.52 0.03
N PHE A 65 -1.17 -11.26 -1.06
CA PHE A 65 -1.69 -10.94 -2.39
C PHE A 65 -3.23 -11.02 -2.44
N LEU A 66 -3.84 -12.04 -1.83
CA LEU A 66 -5.30 -12.17 -1.77
C LEU A 66 -5.97 -11.02 -1.01
N LEU A 67 -5.42 -10.65 0.15
CA LEU A 67 -5.88 -9.50 0.93
C LEU A 67 -5.70 -8.18 0.15
N PHE A 68 -4.59 -8.07 -0.58
CA PHE A 68 -4.31 -6.94 -1.45
C PHE A 68 -5.31 -6.82 -2.60
N ILE A 69 -5.76 -7.92 -3.23
CA ILE A 69 -6.77 -7.87 -4.29
C ILE A 69 -8.06 -7.18 -3.80
N PHE A 70 -8.51 -7.51 -2.59
CA PHE A 70 -9.69 -6.86 -2.00
C PHE A 70 -9.46 -5.36 -1.76
N MET A 71 -8.24 -4.99 -1.34
CA MET A 71 -7.85 -3.58 -1.18
C MET A 71 -7.77 -2.85 -2.52
N PHE A 72 -7.20 -3.49 -3.54
CA PHE A 72 -7.00 -2.97 -4.88
C PHE A 72 -8.33 -2.53 -5.47
N PHE A 73 -9.32 -3.42 -5.55
CA PHE A 73 -10.61 -3.11 -6.16
C PHE A 73 -11.40 -2.06 -5.36
N ARG A 74 -11.28 -2.05 -4.04
CA ARG A 74 -11.95 -1.04 -3.21
C ARG A 74 -11.44 0.37 -3.51
N TYR A 75 -10.12 0.55 -3.68
CA TYR A 75 -9.53 1.87 -3.92
C TYR A 75 -9.35 2.21 -5.40
N PHE A 76 -9.62 1.26 -6.30
CA PHE A 76 -9.36 1.38 -7.75
C PHE A 76 -9.89 2.67 -8.36
N LYS A 77 -11.19 2.96 -8.19
CA LYS A 77 -11.83 4.14 -8.79
C LYS A 77 -11.25 5.46 -8.29
N HIS A 78 -10.74 5.50 -7.06
CA HIS A 78 -10.18 6.71 -6.47
C HIS A 78 -8.73 6.99 -6.90
N ASN A 79 -8.08 6.04 -7.59
CA ASN A 79 -6.68 6.12 -7.99
C ASN A 79 -6.46 6.36 -9.49
N PHE A 80 -7.52 6.65 -10.25
CA PHE A 80 -7.36 7.13 -11.63
C PHE A 80 -6.73 8.52 -11.66
N ILE A 81 -5.81 8.71 -12.60
CA ILE A 81 -5.15 10.00 -12.82
C ILE A 81 -6.14 10.94 -13.53
N ASP A 82 -6.30 12.14 -13.00
CA ASP A 82 -7.15 13.18 -13.56
C ASP A 82 -6.36 14.44 -13.94
N LYS A 83 -7.04 15.46 -14.48
CA LYS A 83 -6.39 16.71 -14.89
C LYS A 83 -5.82 17.51 -13.71
N GLU A 84 -6.41 17.39 -12.52
CA GLU A 84 -5.96 18.08 -11.32
C GLU A 84 -4.64 17.50 -10.79
N ASP A 85 -4.37 16.23 -11.05
CA ASP A 85 -3.09 15.61 -10.73
C ASP A 85 -1.92 16.26 -11.50
N LEU A 86 -2.15 16.72 -12.73
CA LEU A 86 -1.13 17.46 -13.50
C LEU A 86 -0.83 18.82 -12.86
N VAL A 87 -1.84 19.49 -12.31
CA VAL A 87 -1.66 20.75 -11.56
C VAL A 87 -0.87 20.48 -10.28
N TRP A 88 -1.16 19.38 -9.58
CA TRP A 88 -0.38 18.94 -8.43
C TRP A 88 1.08 18.69 -8.79
N LEU A 89 1.34 18.01 -9.91
CA LEU A 89 2.69 17.72 -10.40
C LEU A 89 3.50 18.99 -10.69
N LYS A 90 2.88 19.96 -11.38
CA LYS A 90 3.51 21.27 -11.67
C LYS A 90 3.91 22.03 -10.40
N ASN A 91 3.20 21.78 -9.29
CA ASN A 91 3.42 22.46 -8.01
C ASN A 91 4.15 21.61 -6.97
N ILE A 92 4.84 20.54 -7.37
CA ILE A 92 5.50 19.61 -6.45
C ILE A 92 6.47 20.29 -5.47
N HIS A 93 7.14 21.37 -5.89
CA HIS A 93 8.03 22.17 -5.04
C HIS A 93 7.32 22.79 -3.83
N LYS A 94 6.08 23.26 -4.01
CA LYS A 94 5.24 23.79 -2.92
C LYS A 94 4.79 22.67 -1.98
N ILE A 95 4.42 21.52 -2.54
CA ILE A 95 4.03 20.35 -1.77
C ILE A 95 5.17 19.87 -0.87
N ILE A 96 6.41 19.79 -1.38
CA ILE A 96 7.59 19.40 -0.58
C ILE A 96 7.81 20.36 0.60
N ARG A 97 7.44 21.65 0.45
CA ARG A 97 7.47 22.66 1.53
C ARG A 97 6.24 22.62 2.44
N ASN A 98 5.37 21.63 2.29
CA ASN A 98 4.12 21.45 3.04
C ASN A 98 3.12 22.62 2.89
N GLU A 99 3.18 23.30 1.74
CA GLU A 99 2.23 24.32 1.31
C GLU A 99 1.05 23.68 0.55
N GLU A 100 -0.07 24.38 0.49
CA GLU A 100 -1.26 23.92 -0.22
C GLU A 100 -1.11 24.14 -1.73
N ALA A 101 -1.27 23.09 -2.54
CA ALA A 101 -1.32 23.21 -3.99
C ALA A 101 -2.20 22.15 -4.66
N GLY A 102 -3.01 22.61 -5.61
CA GLY A 102 -3.93 21.78 -6.39
C GLY A 102 -5.21 21.41 -5.65
N ASP A 103 -6.22 20.97 -6.41
CA ASP A 103 -7.52 20.57 -5.87
C ASP A 103 -7.59 19.06 -5.63
N ILE A 104 -6.98 18.61 -4.53
CA ILE A 104 -6.77 17.18 -4.25
C ILE A 104 -8.08 16.49 -3.86
N GLY A 105 -8.37 15.38 -4.54
CA GLY A 105 -9.50 14.47 -4.27
C GLY A 105 -9.25 13.52 -3.10
N GLN A 106 -9.81 12.31 -3.17
CA GLN A 106 -9.61 11.28 -2.14
C GLN A 106 -8.11 11.01 -1.88
N TYR A 107 -7.34 10.95 -2.96
CA TYR A 107 -5.89 10.74 -2.98
C TYR A 107 -5.22 11.76 -3.90
N ASN A 108 -3.99 12.18 -3.55
CA ASN A 108 -3.14 13.01 -4.42
C ASN A 108 -2.34 12.16 -5.41
N LEU A 109 -1.73 12.78 -6.42
CA LEU A 109 -0.95 12.09 -7.44
C LEU A 109 0.17 11.21 -6.87
N GLY A 110 0.87 11.66 -5.82
CA GLY A 110 1.90 10.85 -5.16
C GLY A 110 1.34 9.54 -4.57
N GLN A 111 0.18 9.62 -3.89
CA GLN A 111 -0.53 8.45 -3.37
C GLN A 111 -1.01 7.53 -4.48
N LYS A 112 -1.52 8.09 -5.59
CA LYS A 112 -1.93 7.31 -6.77
C LYS A 112 -0.73 6.59 -7.41
N GLY A 113 0.41 7.27 -7.50
CA GLY A 113 1.67 6.67 -7.98
C GLY A 113 2.12 5.50 -7.10
N ILE A 114 2.11 5.67 -5.78
CA ILE A 114 2.41 4.58 -4.83
C ILE A 114 1.43 3.42 -5.01
N TYR A 115 0.13 3.68 -5.16
CA TYR A 115 -0.89 2.66 -5.38
C TYR A 115 -0.59 1.82 -6.63
N TRP A 116 -0.32 2.44 -7.77
CA TRP A 116 -0.03 1.72 -9.02
C TRP A 116 1.30 0.98 -8.97
N SER A 117 2.34 1.59 -8.41
CA SER A 117 3.66 0.96 -8.28
C SER A 117 3.61 -0.28 -7.37
N ILE A 118 2.97 -0.18 -6.21
CA ILE A 118 2.76 -1.33 -5.30
C ILE A 118 1.94 -2.42 -5.99
N SER A 119 0.88 -2.04 -6.72
CA SER A 119 0.05 -3.00 -7.46
C SER A 119 0.86 -3.79 -8.49
N GLY A 120 1.68 -3.10 -9.29
CA GLY A 120 2.56 -3.71 -10.27
C GLY A 120 3.56 -4.67 -9.63
N CYS A 121 4.24 -4.24 -8.55
CA CYS A 121 5.17 -5.09 -7.82
C CYS A 121 4.50 -6.35 -7.25
N LEU A 122 3.32 -6.23 -6.65
CA LEU A 122 2.61 -7.37 -6.05
C LEU A 122 2.11 -8.37 -7.10
N ILE A 123 1.65 -7.90 -8.27
CA ILE A 123 1.29 -8.78 -9.39
C ILE A 123 2.53 -9.52 -9.90
N LEU A 124 3.64 -8.80 -10.11
CA LEU A 124 4.91 -9.42 -10.53
C LEU A 124 5.40 -10.45 -9.51
N LEU A 125 5.35 -10.13 -8.22
CA LEU A 125 5.72 -11.04 -7.14
C LEU A 125 4.83 -12.28 -7.09
N ALA A 126 3.51 -12.13 -7.26
CA ALA A 126 2.59 -13.26 -7.25
C ALA A 126 2.86 -14.22 -8.42
N ILE A 127 2.98 -13.69 -9.65
CA ILE A 127 3.23 -14.50 -10.85
C ILE A 127 4.59 -15.18 -10.75
N SER A 128 5.66 -14.41 -10.52
CA SER A 128 7.01 -14.96 -10.41
C SER A 128 7.17 -15.90 -9.22
N GLY A 129 6.49 -15.61 -8.11
CA GLY A 129 6.50 -16.42 -6.89
C GLY A 129 5.93 -17.81 -7.13
N VAL A 130 4.79 -17.92 -7.82
CA VAL A 130 4.22 -19.22 -8.22
C VAL A 130 5.17 -19.98 -9.14
N ILE A 131 5.79 -19.31 -10.13
CA ILE A 131 6.72 -19.96 -11.06
C ILE A 131 7.94 -20.57 -10.32
N ILE A 132 8.44 -19.93 -9.27
CA ILE A 132 9.63 -20.42 -8.53
C ILE A 132 9.27 -21.30 -7.32
N TRP A 133 7.98 -21.54 -7.06
CA TRP A 133 7.53 -22.21 -5.85
C TRP A 133 7.73 -23.72 -5.91
N ARG A 134 8.76 -24.20 -5.22
CA ARG A 134 9.02 -25.63 -4.99
C ARG A 134 8.40 -26.13 -3.69
N PRO A 135 7.97 -27.40 -3.61
CA PRO A 135 7.94 -28.42 -4.68
C PRO A 135 6.67 -28.38 -5.55
N TYR A 136 5.75 -27.43 -5.33
CA TYR A 136 4.39 -27.53 -5.85
C TYR A 136 4.22 -27.14 -7.32
N PHE A 137 4.88 -26.07 -7.77
CA PHE A 137 4.57 -25.44 -9.06
C PHE A 137 5.77 -25.31 -9.99
N ALA A 138 6.98 -25.14 -9.44
CA ALA A 138 8.15 -24.83 -10.26
C ALA A 138 8.48 -25.89 -11.32
N ASP A 139 8.17 -27.16 -11.06
CA ASP A 139 8.49 -28.26 -11.98
C ASP A 139 7.59 -28.29 -13.23
N PHE A 140 6.51 -27.50 -13.27
CA PHE A 140 5.69 -27.30 -14.47
C PHE A 140 6.28 -26.27 -15.46
N PHE A 141 7.35 -25.56 -15.06
CA PHE A 141 7.94 -24.48 -15.86
C PHE A 141 9.34 -24.84 -16.35
N SER A 142 9.72 -24.30 -17.52
CA SER A 142 11.05 -24.50 -18.08
C SER A 142 12.14 -23.79 -17.26
N ILE A 143 13.34 -24.36 -17.21
CA ILE A 143 14.49 -23.78 -16.48
C ILE A 143 14.75 -22.31 -16.86
N PRO A 144 14.72 -21.90 -18.15
CA PRO A 144 14.88 -20.49 -18.51
C PRO A 144 13.81 -19.58 -17.89
N LEU A 145 12.55 -20.03 -17.86
CA LEU A 145 11.45 -19.26 -17.27
C LEU A 145 11.60 -19.14 -15.74
N ILE A 146 11.99 -20.22 -15.06
CA ILE A 146 12.29 -20.19 -13.61
C ILE A 146 13.39 -19.17 -13.30
N ARG A 147 14.46 -19.13 -14.10
CA ARG A 147 15.57 -18.17 -13.91
C ARG A 147 15.12 -16.72 -14.09
N LEU A 148 14.30 -16.46 -15.12
CA LEU A 148 13.71 -15.13 -15.33
C LEU A 148 12.78 -14.75 -14.17
N ALA A 149 11.96 -15.69 -13.69
CA ALA A 149 11.08 -15.47 -12.57
C ALA A 149 11.85 -15.19 -11.28
N LEU A 150 12.96 -15.88 -11.00
CA LEU A 150 13.83 -15.58 -9.85
C LEU A 150 14.35 -14.13 -9.88
N LEU A 151 14.81 -13.67 -11.06
CA LEU A 151 15.29 -12.31 -11.24
C LEU A 151 14.14 -11.30 -11.05
N ALA A 152 13.02 -11.51 -11.71
CA ALA A 152 11.84 -10.64 -11.62
C ALA A 152 11.29 -10.57 -10.19
N HIS A 153 11.21 -11.70 -9.49
CA HIS A 153 10.74 -11.79 -8.11
C HIS A 153 11.64 -10.99 -7.18
N SER A 154 12.96 -11.15 -7.34
CA SER A 154 13.95 -10.46 -6.50
C SER A 154 13.91 -8.94 -6.72
N LEU A 155 13.87 -8.48 -7.97
CA LEU A 155 13.78 -7.05 -8.30
C LEU A 155 12.45 -6.45 -7.83
N ALA A 156 11.33 -7.14 -8.05
CA ALA A 156 10.02 -6.70 -7.59
C ALA A 156 9.93 -6.67 -6.05
N GLY A 157 10.58 -7.61 -5.36
CA GLY A 157 10.63 -7.68 -3.89
C GLY A 157 11.38 -6.50 -3.29
N ILE A 158 12.59 -6.21 -3.79
CA ILE A 158 13.36 -5.03 -3.37
C ILE A 158 12.61 -3.73 -3.71
N GLY A 159 12.05 -3.65 -4.92
CA GLY A 159 11.23 -2.50 -5.34
C GLY A 159 10.04 -2.27 -4.41
N LEU A 160 9.30 -3.32 -4.05
CA LEU A 160 8.19 -3.24 -3.11
C LEU A 160 8.65 -2.75 -1.73
N ILE A 161 9.76 -3.27 -1.20
CA ILE A 161 10.30 -2.84 0.10
C ILE A 161 10.61 -1.35 0.08
N LEU A 162 11.30 -0.85 -0.94
CA LEU A 162 11.62 0.57 -1.09
C LEU A 162 10.35 1.43 -1.21
N LEU A 163 9.35 0.99 -1.98
CA LEU A 163 8.07 1.68 -2.10
C LEU A 163 7.30 1.74 -0.77
N ILE A 164 7.33 0.66 0.02
CA ILE A 164 6.71 0.65 1.36
C ILE A 164 7.46 1.58 2.31
N MET A 165 8.79 1.67 2.25
CA MET A 165 9.55 2.65 3.04
C MET A 165 9.12 4.08 2.71
N ILE A 166 8.98 4.42 1.43
CA ILE A 166 8.47 5.73 0.97
C ILE A 166 7.04 5.96 1.48
N HIS A 167 6.17 4.95 1.37
CA HIS A 167 4.79 5.03 1.84
C HIS A 167 4.68 5.31 3.34
N VAL A 168 5.44 4.57 4.16
CA VAL A 168 5.49 4.74 5.62
C VAL A 168 6.05 6.13 5.98
N TYR A 169 7.12 6.55 5.31
CA TYR A 169 7.69 7.89 5.52
C TYR A 169 6.67 8.99 5.21
N ALA A 170 5.96 8.90 4.07
CA ALA A 170 4.93 9.86 3.72
C ALA A 170 3.78 9.89 4.74
N ALA A 171 3.36 8.73 5.25
CA ALA A 171 2.33 8.63 6.29
C ALA A 171 2.78 9.27 7.62
N PHE A 172 4.07 9.16 7.97
CA PHE A 172 4.65 9.81 9.14
C PHE A 172 4.84 11.32 8.98
N TRP A 173 5.20 11.76 7.77
CA TRP A 173 5.41 13.16 7.42
C TRP A 173 4.10 13.95 7.43
N VAL A 174 3.04 13.42 6.79
CA VAL A 174 1.70 14.03 6.80
C VAL A 174 0.98 13.70 8.11
N LYS A 175 1.21 14.52 9.14
CA LYS A 175 0.68 14.31 10.50
C LYS A 175 -0.84 14.09 10.49
N GLY A 176 -1.28 13.06 11.22
CA GLY A 176 -2.68 12.62 11.26
C GLY A 176 -3.01 11.46 10.32
N SER A 177 -2.18 11.16 9.33
CA SER A 177 -2.42 10.06 8.38
C SER A 177 -2.35 8.68 9.05
N ILE A 178 -1.37 8.44 9.93
CA ILE A 178 -1.28 7.19 10.69
C ILE A 178 -2.53 7.02 11.57
N ARG A 179 -2.95 8.08 12.28
CA ARG A 179 -4.18 8.04 13.09
C ARG A 179 -5.41 7.74 12.24
N ALA A 180 -5.48 8.26 11.01
CA ALA A 180 -6.55 7.94 10.09
C ALA A 180 -6.62 6.42 9.81
N MET A 181 -5.47 5.77 9.60
CA MET A 181 -5.40 4.34 9.29
C MET A 181 -5.57 3.44 10.53
N VAL A 182 -5.21 3.92 11.72
CA VAL A 182 -5.39 3.18 12.98
C VAL A 182 -6.81 3.34 13.51
N GLU A 183 -7.32 4.58 13.62
CA GLU A 183 -8.61 4.89 14.28
C GLU A 183 -9.77 5.06 13.30
N GLY A 184 -9.49 5.39 12.03
CA GLY A 184 -10.50 5.58 10.97
C GLY A 184 -10.85 7.04 10.67
N TRP A 185 -10.45 7.99 11.53
CA TRP A 185 -10.96 9.36 11.47
C TRP A 185 -9.86 10.43 11.30
N VAL A 186 -10.19 11.49 10.58
CA VAL A 186 -9.33 12.69 10.42
C VAL A 186 -10.05 13.95 10.89
N THR A 187 -9.30 14.99 11.25
CA THR A 187 -9.92 16.29 11.57
C THR A 187 -10.39 16.98 10.30
N ARG A 188 -11.41 17.83 10.41
CA ARG A 188 -11.87 18.66 9.27
C ARG A 188 -10.77 19.57 8.72
N GLY A 189 -9.94 20.13 9.60
CA GLY A 189 -8.78 20.95 9.20
C GLY A 189 -7.77 20.17 8.37
N TRP A 190 -7.46 18.93 8.77
CA TRP A 190 -6.61 18.03 8.00
C TRP A 190 -7.20 17.75 6.61
N ALA A 191 -8.50 17.44 6.55
CA ALA A 191 -9.18 17.16 5.30
C ALA A 191 -9.18 18.38 4.37
N LYS A 192 -9.45 19.58 4.90
CA LYS A 192 -9.43 20.83 4.13
C LYS A 192 -8.03 21.12 3.57
N LYS A 193 -6.98 20.93 4.38
CA LYS A 193 -5.58 21.21 3.99
C LYS A 193 -5.05 20.22 2.96
N HIS A 194 -5.21 18.91 3.21
CA HIS A 194 -4.54 17.87 2.42
C HIS A 194 -5.42 17.29 1.30
N HIS A 195 -6.74 17.44 1.40
CA HIS A 195 -7.72 16.83 0.50
C HIS A 195 -8.95 17.75 0.27
N PRO A 196 -8.75 19.00 -0.19
CA PRO A 196 -9.80 20.02 -0.27
C PRO A 196 -11.01 19.60 -1.11
N ARG A 197 -10.83 18.94 -2.27
CA ARG A 197 -11.93 18.50 -3.14
C ARG A 197 -12.77 17.43 -2.45
N TRP A 198 -12.12 16.41 -1.91
CA TRP A 198 -12.77 15.36 -1.13
C TRP A 198 -13.53 15.92 0.08
N TYR A 199 -12.96 16.89 0.77
CA TYR A 199 -13.64 17.53 1.90
C TYR A 199 -14.94 18.23 1.48
N ARG A 200 -14.94 18.91 0.33
CA ARG A 200 -16.16 19.54 -0.23
C ARG A 200 -17.21 18.49 -0.61
N GLU A 201 -16.81 17.39 -1.24
CA GLU A 201 -17.71 16.28 -1.61
C GLU A 201 -18.39 15.66 -0.37
N ILE A 202 -17.64 15.39 0.70
CA ILE A 202 -18.23 14.88 1.96
C ILE A 202 -19.22 15.89 2.53
N ARG A 203 -18.87 17.18 2.56
CA ARG A 203 -19.78 18.21 3.08
C ARG A 203 -21.07 18.32 2.28
N GLN A 204 -20.99 18.16 0.95
CA GLN A 204 -22.17 18.16 0.09
C GLN A 204 -23.05 16.93 0.38
N LYS A 205 -22.47 15.72 0.43
CA LYS A 205 -23.19 14.49 0.78
C LYS A 205 -23.88 14.60 2.14
N THR A 206 -23.17 15.00 3.19
CA THR A 206 -23.75 15.17 4.54
C THR A 206 -24.87 16.22 4.58
N LYS A 207 -24.82 17.27 3.75
CA LYS A 207 -25.93 18.22 3.63
C LYS A 207 -27.14 17.58 2.95
N GLN A 208 -26.91 16.79 1.91
CA GLN A 208 -27.95 16.13 1.14
C GLN A 208 -28.66 15.05 1.95
N ASP A 209 -27.92 14.21 2.69
CA ASP A 209 -28.47 13.19 3.60
C ASP A 209 -29.34 13.80 4.71
N LYS A 210 -29.03 15.04 5.13
CA LYS A 210 -29.85 15.77 6.11
C LYS A 210 -31.12 16.37 5.52
N MET A 211 -31.13 16.64 4.21
CA MET A 211 -32.29 17.17 3.49
C MET A 211 -33.21 16.06 2.98
N ASN A 212 -32.72 14.82 2.85
CA ASN A 212 -33.47 13.64 2.43
C ASN A 212 -33.27 12.49 3.46
N PRO A 213 -33.91 12.58 4.64
CA PRO A 213 -33.75 11.60 5.72
C PRO A 213 -34.33 10.23 5.41
#